data_AF-A0A7X7MRE8-F1
#
_entry.id   AF-A0A7X7MRE8-F1
#
_cell.length_a   1.000
_cell.length_b   1.000
_cell.length_c   1.000
_cell.angle_alpha   90.00
_cell.angle_beta   90.00
_cell.angle_gamma   90.00
#
_symmetry.space_group_name_H-M   'P 1'
#
loop_
_entity.id
_entity.type
_entity.pdbx_description
1 polymer ?
#
loop_
_entity_poly.entity_id
_entity_poly.type
_entity_poly.pdbx_seq_one_letter_code
_entity_poly.pdbx_strand_id
1 'polypeptide(L)'
;MNSSFRSQPFAFHSARRLGFACALLLSARALIAAQVPREQILPDLVARADGTWRKLARPGAVYGCRELFTAMLAYAEARVHPDRISALAAAAEQMQNRETGHRAYGNFRWYSRDAEVLDYNAVDFCMQHGALLWRFHRDSLAPELRERLRVMLELGLHGLVNHRPRTTYTNIALLNASDLILLGEALGHPDAVQEGERRLALFIKTLWEEGAHEFVSPTYYGVDLESLLLLAALAQTAETRALADTLANYFWTDIAL
;
A
#
# COMPACT_ATOMS: atom_id res chain seq x y z
N MET A 1 -74.52 42.14 -28.79
CA MET A 1 -74.06 43.21 -29.69
C MET A 1 -72.60 42.98 -30.04
N ASN A 2 -72.37 42.71 -31.33
CA ASN A 2 -71.16 42.83 -32.16
C ASN A 2 -69.73 42.81 -31.57
N SER A 3 -69.00 41.77 -32.02
CA SER A 3 -67.69 41.81 -32.72
C SER A 3 -66.44 42.16 -31.89
N SER A 4 -65.24 41.64 -32.13
CA SER A 4 -64.65 40.98 -33.29
C SER A 4 -63.47 40.10 -32.86
N PHE A 5 -63.19 39.05 -33.63
CA PHE A 5 -61.93 38.30 -33.63
C PHE A 5 -60.69 39.20 -33.71
N ARG A 6 -59.67 38.91 -32.88
CA ARG A 6 -58.25 38.99 -33.28
C ARG A 6 -57.49 37.80 -32.70
N SER A 7 -57.02 36.97 -33.61
CA SER A 7 -56.03 35.92 -33.42
C SER A 7 -54.63 36.53 -33.28
N GLN A 8 -53.85 36.11 -32.30
CA GLN A 8 -52.39 36.03 -32.37
C GLN A 8 -51.85 34.90 -31.48
N PRO A 9 -50.73 34.26 -31.87
CA PRO A 9 -50.44 32.87 -31.57
C PRO A 9 -49.74 32.64 -30.22
N PHE A 10 -49.99 31.47 -29.64
CA PHE A 10 -49.18 30.89 -28.57
C PHE A 10 -47.75 30.66 -29.09
N ALA A 11 -46.82 31.54 -28.72
CA ALA A 11 -45.40 31.32 -28.90
C ALA A 11 -44.92 30.30 -27.85
N PHE A 12 -44.69 29.06 -28.29
CA PHE A 12 -43.92 28.04 -27.59
C PHE A 12 -42.62 28.64 -27.03
N HIS A 13 -42.51 28.71 -25.70
CA HIS A 13 -41.21 28.88 -25.03
C HIS A 13 -40.70 27.50 -24.59
N SER A 14 -40.26 26.71 -25.58
CA SER A 14 -39.54 25.45 -25.40
C SER A 14 -38.01 25.66 -25.26
N ALA A 15 -37.57 26.81 -24.76
CA ALA A 15 -36.15 27.20 -24.79
C ALA A 15 -35.52 27.38 -23.40
N ARG A 16 -35.99 26.66 -22.37
CA ARG A 16 -35.36 26.69 -21.02
C ARG A 16 -35.09 25.33 -20.37
N ARG A 17 -35.19 24.23 -21.11
CA ARG A 17 -34.90 22.88 -20.58
C ARG A 17 -33.80 22.10 -21.33
N LEU A 18 -33.07 22.73 -22.25
CA LEU A 18 -31.93 22.10 -22.94
C LEU A 18 -30.54 22.62 -22.51
N GLY A 19 -30.46 23.60 -21.59
CA GLY A 19 -29.18 24.19 -21.18
C GLY A 19 -28.48 23.49 -20.00
N PHE A 20 -29.21 22.76 -19.15
CA PHE A 20 -28.64 22.15 -17.94
C PHE A 20 -28.26 20.67 -18.10
N ALA A 21 -28.77 19.98 -19.13
CA ALA A 21 -28.42 18.58 -19.38
C ALA A 21 -27.09 18.41 -20.13
N CYS A 22 -26.59 19.45 -20.82
CA CYS A 22 -25.31 19.39 -21.53
C CYS A 22 -24.10 19.80 -20.67
N ALA A 23 -24.29 20.37 -19.47
CA ALA A 23 -23.19 20.72 -18.57
C ALA A 23 -22.72 19.53 -17.70
N LEU A 24 -23.53 18.48 -17.56
CA LEU A 24 -23.18 17.24 -16.85
C LEU A 24 -22.72 16.11 -17.78
N LEU A 25 -22.70 16.36 -19.09
CA LEU A 25 -22.14 15.47 -20.12
C LEU A 25 -20.75 15.92 -20.59
N LEU A 26 -20.08 16.79 -19.81
CA LEU A 26 -18.63 16.88 -19.85
C LEU A 26 -18.09 15.60 -19.25
N SER A 27 -17.99 14.60 -20.13
CA SER A 27 -17.20 13.39 -20.00
C SER A 27 -16.31 13.40 -18.77
N ALA A 28 -16.68 12.63 -17.75
CA ALA A 28 -15.71 11.97 -16.88
C ALA A 28 -14.91 10.99 -17.77
N ARG A 29 -14.14 11.53 -18.73
CA ARG A 29 -12.91 10.88 -19.10
C ARG A 29 -12.12 10.96 -17.81
N ALA A 30 -12.00 9.82 -17.11
CA ALA A 30 -10.86 9.63 -16.25
C ALA A 30 -9.67 10.14 -17.07
N LEU A 31 -9.08 11.26 -16.66
CA LEU A 31 -7.75 11.57 -17.17
C LEU A 31 -6.96 10.34 -16.78
N ILE A 32 -6.64 9.49 -17.75
CA ILE A 32 -5.56 8.55 -17.59
C ILE A 32 -4.37 9.47 -17.44
N ALA A 33 -4.05 9.81 -16.18
CA ALA A 33 -2.88 10.60 -15.87
C ALA A 33 -1.72 9.88 -16.56
N ALA A 34 -0.99 10.61 -17.41
CA ALA A 34 0.19 10.04 -18.03
C ALA A 34 1.06 9.46 -16.92
N GLN A 35 1.55 8.23 -17.10
CA GLN A 35 2.45 7.63 -16.13
C GLN A 35 3.62 8.58 -15.92
N VAL A 36 3.85 8.99 -14.67
CA VAL A 36 5.00 9.84 -14.33
C VAL A 36 6.25 9.01 -14.57
N PRO A 37 7.15 9.42 -15.46
CA PRO A 37 8.37 8.66 -15.73
C PRO A 37 9.20 8.48 -14.45
N ARG A 38 9.77 7.29 -14.28
CA ARG A 38 10.50 6.91 -13.06
C ARG A 38 11.60 7.92 -12.72
N GLU A 39 12.33 8.38 -13.73
CA GLU A 39 13.40 9.37 -13.60
C GLU A 39 12.94 10.72 -13.00
N GLN A 40 11.66 11.07 -13.11
CA GLN A 40 11.11 12.31 -12.55
C GLN A 40 10.79 12.20 -11.06
N ILE A 41 10.50 10.98 -10.57
CA ILE A 41 10.15 10.72 -9.16
C ILE A 41 11.36 10.31 -8.31
N LEU A 42 12.40 9.73 -8.91
CA LEU A 42 13.60 9.27 -8.19
C LEU A 42 14.27 10.35 -7.32
N PRO A 43 14.49 11.60 -7.79
CA PRO A 43 15.15 12.62 -6.98
C PRO A 43 14.39 12.91 -5.67
N ASP A 44 13.06 12.95 -5.73
CA ASP A 44 12.21 13.19 -4.56
C ASP A 44 12.25 12.02 -3.57
N LEU A 45 12.26 10.78 -4.09
CA LEU A 45 12.39 9.58 -3.25
C LEU A 45 13.75 9.55 -2.54
N VAL A 46 14.84 9.86 -3.24
CA VAL A 46 16.18 9.96 -2.65
C VAL A 46 16.25 11.08 -1.61
N ALA A 47 15.68 12.27 -1.89
CA ALA A 47 15.67 13.38 -0.94
C ALA A 47 14.90 13.04 0.36
N ARG A 48 13.82 12.26 0.26
CA ARG A 48 13.11 11.73 1.44
C ARG A 48 13.97 10.73 2.21
N ALA A 49 14.64 9.80 1.50
CA ALA A 49 15.57 8.84 2.11
C ALA A 49 16.78 9.52 2.78
N ASP A 50 17.27 10.64 2.24
CA ASP A 50 18.30 11.49 2.85
C ASP A 50 17.81 12.12 4.17
N GLY A 51 16.52 12.42 4.27
CA GLY A 51 15.87 12.84 5.52
C GLY A 51 15.98 11.76 6.60
N THR A 52 15.61 10.52 6.27
CA THR A 52 15.72 9.37 7.17
C THR A 52 17.18 9.12 7.57
N TRP A 53 18.11 9.19 6.62
CA TRP A 53 19.54 9.03 6.89
C TRP A 53 20.09 10.08 7.87
N ARG A 54 19.79 11.36 7.66
CA ARG A 54 20.20 12.44 8.57
C ARG A 54 19.63 12.24 9.97
N LYS A 55 18.40 11.73 10.06
CA LYS A 55 17.75 11.40 11.33
C LYS A 55 18.46 10.26 12.05
N LEU A 56 18.77 9.16 11.35
CA LEU A 56 19.53 8.03 11.90
C LEU A 56 20.92 8.44 12.41
N ALA A 57 21.61 9.34 11.70
CA ALA A 57 22.94 9.81 12.07
C ALA A 57 22.96 10.74 13.31
N ARG A 58 21.81 11.23 13.77
CA ARG A 58 21.72 12.16 14.91
C ARG A 58 21.59 11.38 16.22
N PRO A 59 22.49 11.59 17.20
CA PRO A 59 22.37 10.96 18.52
C PRO A 59 21.04 11.26 19.19
N GLY A 60 20.39 10.22 19.73
CA GLY A 60 19.11 10.33 20.44
C GLY A 60 17.88 10.60 19.56
N ALA A 61 18.03 10.58 18.23
CA ALA A 61 16.88 10.72 17.33
C ALA A 61 15.95 9.49 17.38
N VAL A 62 14.65 9.74 17.30
CA VAL A 62 13.61 8.70 17.29
C VAL A 62 13.11 8.51 15.87
N TYR A 63 13.35 7.34 15.27
CA TYR A 63 12.92 6.99 13.92
C TYR A 63 12.04 5.74 13.92
N GLY A 64 11.16 5.63 12.93
CA GLY A 64 10.27 4.48 12.75
C GLY A 64 10.89 3.39 11.90
N CYS A 65 10.48 2.14 12.08
CA CYS A 65 11.03 1.04 11.27
C CYS A 65 10.61 1.14 9.79
N ARG A 66 9.34 1.51 9.52
CA ARG A 66 8.79 1.70 8.16
C ARG A 66 9.63 2.68 7.33
N GLU A 67 10.06 3.81 7.91
CA GLU A 67 10.86 4.80 7.19
C GLU A 67 12.26 4.27 6.81
N LEU A 68 12.80 3.30 7.56
CA LEU A 68 14.06 2.64 7.20
C LEU A 68 13.89 1.79 5.94
N PHE A 69 12.85 0.96 5.86
CA PHE A 69 12.57 0.13 4.68
C PHE A 69 12.24 0.98 3.44
N THR A 70 11.46 2.05 3.63
CA THR A 70 11.14 3.00 2.55
C THR A 70 12.41 3.67 2.02
N ALA A 71 13.32 4.10 2.90
CA ALA A 71 14.60 4.70 2.51
C ALA A 71 15.54 3.71 1.81
N MET A 72 15.61 2.46 2.30
CA MET A 72 16.38 1.39 1.65
C MET A 72 15.88 1.12 0.23
N LEU A 73 14.56 1.03 0.02
CA LEU A 73 13.97 0.83 -1.30
C LEU A 73 14.29 2.00 -2.23
N ALA A 74 14.15 3.25 -1.77
CA ALA A 74 14.45 4.43 -2.58
C ALA A 74 15.93 4.48 -3.03
N TYR A 75 16.87 4.19 -2.11
CA TYR A 75 18.29 4.15 -2.46
C TYR A 75 18.63 2.99 -3.40
N ALA A 76 18.05 1.81 -3.19
CA ALA A 76 18.26 0.64 -4.06
C ALA A 76 17.72 0.88 -5.47
N GLU A 77 16.54 1.49 -5.57
CA GLU A 77 15.88 1.84 -6.82
C GLU A 77 16.67 2.90 -7.59
N ALA A 78 17.15 3.95 -6.91
CA ALA A 78 18.03 4.95 -7.50
C ALA A 78 19.48 4.47 -7.74
N ARG A 79 19.85 3.28 -7.21
CA ARG A 79 21.20 2.71 -7.25
C ARG A 79 22.28 3.65 -6.69
N VAL A 80 21.96 4.33 -5.60
CA VAL A 80 22.87 5.24 -4.90
C VAL A 80 23.05 4.83 -3.45
N HIS A 81 24.13 5.30 -2.83
CA HIS A 81 24.39 5.17 -1.40
C HIS A 81 24.26 3.74 -0.82
N PRO A 82 24.94 2.72 -1.41
CA PRO A 82 24.86 1.34 -0.91
C PRO A 82 25.27 1.20 0.57
N ASP A 83 26.23 2.00 1.03
CA ASP A 83 26.65 2.02 2.45
C ASP A 83 25.52 2.44 3.39
N ARG A 84 24.64 3.36 2.95
CA ARG A 84 23.50 3.81 3.73
C ARG A 84 22.42 2.73 3.82
N ILE A 85 22.23 1.94 2.76
CA ILE A 85 21.31 0.78 2.80
C ILE A 85 21.79 -0.20 3.87
N SER A 86 23.10 -0.48 3.93
CA SER A 86 23.68 -1.37 4.95
C SER A 86 23.43 -0.87 6.38
N ALA A 87 23.62 0.43 6.62
CA ALA A 87 23.39 1.04 7.92
C ALA A 87 21.90 1.07 8.31
N LEU A 88 21.01 1.37 7.36
CA LEU A 88 19.55 1.32 7.57
C LEU A 88 19.08 -0.10 7.88
N ALA A 89 19.60 -1.11 7.17
CA ALA A 89 19.30 -2.52 7.40
C ALA A 89 19.75 -2.96 8.81
N ALA A 90 20.95 -2.54 9.24
CA ALA A 90 21.43 -2.81 10.60
C ALA A 90 20.52 -2.17 11.66
N ALA A 91 20.04 -0.94 11.43
CA ALA A 91 19.11 -0.28 12.34
C ALA A 91 17.74 -0.99 12.38
N ALA A 92 17.21 -1.42 11.23
CA ALA A 92 15.96 -2.18 11.15
C ALA A 92 16.08 -3.54 11.85
N GLU A 93 17.20 -4.24 11.66
CA GLU A 93 17.50 -5.51 12.32
C GLU A 93 17.49 -5.38 13.86
N GLN A 94 18.05 -4.30 14.41
CA GLN A 94 17.99 -4.03 15.85
C GLN A 94 16.56 -3.73 16.36
N MET A 95 15.66 -3.34 15.47
CA MET A 95 14.26 -3.09 15.82
C MET A 95 13.40 -4.35 15.71
N GLN A 96 13.90 -5.43 15.10
CA GLN A 96 13.18 -6.69 14.95
C GLN A 96 13.25 -7.52 16.24
N ASN A 97 12.11 -8.03 16.70
CA ASN A 97 12.07 -9.02 17.77
C ASN A 97 12.50 -10.38 17.21
N ARG A 98 13.59 -10.92 17.76
CA ARG A 98 14.21 -12.19 17.34
C ARG A 98 14.19 -13.25 18.44
N GLU A 99 13.40 -13.02 19.47
CA GLU A 99 13.28 -13.91 20.61
C GLU A 99 12.33 -15.05 20.28
N THR A 100 12.88 -16.25 20.04
CA THR A 100 12.07 -17.44 19.74
C THR A 100 11.05 -17.69 20.85
N GLY A 101 9.79 -17.92 20.47
CA GLY A 101 8.69 -18.16 21.40
C GLY A 101 8.04 -16.89 21.96
N HIS A 102 8.62 -15.71 21.72
CA HIS A 102 7.97 -14.44 22.04
C HIS A 102 6.79 -14.19 21.10
N ARG A 103 5.68 -13.64 21.62
CA ARG A 103 4.47 -13.36 20.82
C ARG A 103 4.72 -12.43 19.63
N ALA A 104 5.76 -11.59 19.71
CA ALA A 104 6.16 -10.66 18.66
C ALA A 104 7.28 -11.19 17.76
N TYR A 105 7.64 -12.47 17.84
CA TYR A 105 8.74 -13.04 17.05
C TYR A 105 8.57 -12.75 15.56
N GLY A 106 9.60 -12.13 14.98
CA GLY A 106 9.62 -11.70 13.58
C GLY A 106 9.10 -10.28 13.32
N ASN A 107 8.37 -9.69 14.28
CA ASN A 107 7.80 -8.34 14.19
C ASN A 107 8.84 -7.26 14.55
N PHE A 108 8.50 -5.99 14.34
CA PHE A 108 9.38 -4.85 14.56
C PHE A 108 8.80 -3.91 15.61
N ARG A 109 9.68 -3.26 16.36
CA ARG A 109 9.32 -2.08 17.14
C ARG A 109 8.87 -0.98 16.18
N TRP A 110 7.82 -0.23 16.54
CA TRP A 110 7.34 0.83 15.67
C TRP A 110 8.35 1.98 15.62
N TYR A 111 8.84 2.44 16.79
CA TYR A 111 9.87 3.46 16.92
C TYR A 111 11.15 2.91 17.58
N SER A 112 12.29 3.50 17.24
CA SER A 112 13.62 3.12 17.76
C SER A 112 13.75 3.27 19.28
N ARG A 113 12.95 4.15 19.88
CA ARG A 113 12.90 4.37 21.32
C ARG A 113 12.09 3.32 22.09
N ASP A 114 11.22 2.58 21.41
CA ASP A 114 10.31 1.66 22.10
C ASP A 114 11.13 0.51 22.69
N ALA A 115 10.81 0.04 23.88
CA ALA A 115 11.57 -1.06 24.49
C ALA A 115 11.24 -2.43 23.85
N GLU A 116 10.03 -2.55 23.32
CA GLU A 116 9.46 -3.79 22.80
C GLU A 116 8.46 -3.52 21.66
N VAL A 117 7.90 -4.57 21.06
CA VAL A 117 6.85 -4.46 20.04
C VAL A 117 5.52 -4.17 20.74
N LEU A 118 5.10 -2.90 20.65
CA LEU A 118 3.83 -2.42 21.22
C LEU A 118 2.69 -2.38 20.20
N ASP A 119 3.03 -2.17 18.93
CA ASP A 119 2.09 -2.20 17.80
C ASP A 119 2.51 -3.30 16.82
N TYR A 120 1.61 -4.24 16.58
CA TYR A 120 1.87 -5.41 15.75
C TYR A 120 1.75 -5.12 14.25
N ASN A 121 1.21 -3.96 13.86
CA ASN A 121 1.08 -3.54 12.46
C ASN A 121 2.45 -3.22 11.84
N ALA A 122 3.51 -3.06 12.65
CA ALA A 122 4.83 -2.64 12.19
C ALA A 122 5.41 -3.58 11.13
N VAL A 123 5.23 -4.89 11.31
CA VAL A 123 5.72 -5.89 10.35
C VAL A 123 5.08 -5.74 8.98
N ASP A 124 3.78 -5.50 8.90
CA ASP A 124 3.06 -5.34 7.64
C ASP A 124 3.62 -4.12 6.87
N PHE A 125 3.68 -2.96 7.52
CA PHE A 125 4.26 -1.78 6.86
C PHE A 125 5.73 -1.92 6.44
N CYS A 126 6.53 -2.68 7.19
CA CYS A 126 7.92 -2.93 6.83
C CYS A 126 8.02 -3.92 5.66
N MET A 127 7.23 -4.99 5.68
CA MET A 127 7.32 -6.08 4.71
C MET A 127 6.73 -5.71 3.34
N GLN A 128 5.76 -4.81 3.26
CA GLN A 128 5.33 -4.26 1.98
C GLN A 128 6.51 -3.71 1.16
N HIS A 129 7.36 -2.89 1.79
CA HIS A 129 8.57 -2.33 1.14
C HIS A 129 9.70 -3.35 1.07
N GLY A 130 9.83 -4.22 2.07
CA GLY A 130 10.80 -5.32 2.10
C GLY A 130 10.63 -6.30 0.93
N ALA A 131 9.39 -6.63 0.59
CA ALA A 131 9.04 -7.49 -0.54
C ALA A 131 9.51 -6.87 -1.86
N LEU A 132 9.24 -5.58 -2.08
CA LEU A 132 9.69 -4.85 -3.29
C LEU A 132 11.21 -4.77 -3.36
N LEU A 133 11.87 -4.43 -2.24
CA LEU A 133 13.32 -4.36 -2.14
C LEU A 133 13.96 -5.69 -2.53
N TRP A 134 13.45 -6.80 -1.99
CA TRP A 134 13.95 -8.13 -2.31
C TRP A 134 13.63 -8.56 -3.74
N ARG A 135 12.41 -8.31 -4.20
CA ARG A 135 11.95 -8.74 -5.53
C ARG A 135 12.71 -8.08 -6.65
N PHE A 136 13.02 -6.79 -6.53
CA PHE A 136 13.60 -6.00 -7.62
C PHE A 136 15.08 -5.69 -7.47
N HIS A 137 15.63 -5.69 -6.25
CA HIS A 137 16.98 -5.17 -6.02
C HIS A 137 17.95 -6.14 -5.36
N ARG A 138 17.51 -7.31 -4.88
CA ARG A 138 18.38 -8.26 -4.14
C ARG A 138 19.69 -8.57 -4.88
N ASP A 139 19.67 -8.73 -6.20
CA ASP A 139 20.84 -9.13 -6.98
C ASP A 139 21.88 -8.00 -7.12
N SER A 140 21.47 -6.75 -6.89
CA SER A 140 22.35 -5.59 -6.88
C SER A 140 22.97 -5.29 -5.51
N LEU A 141 22.52 -5.98 -4.45
CA LEU A 141 23.04 -5.80 -3.09
C LEU A 141 24.35 -6.57 -2.90
N ALA A 142 25.24 -6.02 -2.08
CA ALA A 142 26.43 -6.73 -1.62
C ALA A 142 26.04 -8.06 -0.95
N PRO A 143 26.81 -9.15 -1.12
CA PRO A 143 26.43 -10.48 -0.62
C PRO A 143 26.05 -10.52 0.86
N GLU A 144 26.79 -9.83 1.71
CA GLU A 144 26.56 -9.79 3.17
C GLU A 144 25.27 -9.04 3.51
N LEU A 145 24.99 -7.94 2.80
CA LEU A 145 23.76 -7.18 2.95
C LEU A 145 22.55 -7.96 2.43
N ARG A 146 22.70 -8.64 1.28
CA ARG A 146 21.67 -9.50 0.72
C ARG A 146 21.30 -10.60 1.72
N GLU A 147 22.28 -11.26 2.32
CA GLU A 147 22.02 -12.30 3.31
C GLU A 147 21.37 -11.76 4.58
N ARG A 148 21.85 -10.63 5.12
CA ARG A 148 21.20 -9.96 6.26
C ARG A 148 19.73 -9.64 5.95
N LEU A 149 19.46 -9.09 4.77
CA LEU A 149 18.11 -8.75 4.35
C LEU A 149 17.26 -10.01 4.20
N ARG A 150 17.76 -11.08 3.58
CA ARG A 150 17.07 -12.38 3.45
C ARG A 150 16.58 -12.87 4.82
N VAL A 151 17.49 -12.94 5.80
CA VAL A 151 17.17 -13.41 7.16
C VAL A 151 16.14 -12.51 7.83
N MET A 152 16.29 -11.18 7.71
CA MET A 152 15.33 -10.23 8.28
C MET A 152 13.94 -10.37 7.66
N LEU A 153 13.85 -10.61 6.35
CA LEU A 153 12.58 -10.80 5.64
C LEU A 153 11.94 -12.15 5.94
N GLU A 154 12.72 -13.22 6.06
CA GLU A 154 12.20 -14.53 6.50
C GLU A 154 11.61 -14.46 7.90
N LEU A 155 12.30 -13.79 8.83
CA LEU A 155 11.74 -13.49 10.15
C LEU A 155 10.50 -12.60 10.06
N GLY A 156 10.51 -11.59 9.18
CA GLY A 156 9.34 -10.75 8.93
C GLY A 156 8.13 -11.55 8.43
N LEU A 157 8.35 -12.55 7.58
CA LEU A 157 7.31 -13.46 7.10
C LEU A 157 6.69 -14.27 8.26
N HIS A 158 7.50 -14.74 9.20
CA HIS A 158 6.98 -15.33 10.45
C HIS A 158 6.13 -14.32 11.24
N GLY A 159 6.57 -13.07 11.33
CA GLY A 159 5.81 -11.99 11.96
C GLY A 159 4.44 -11.76 11.30
N LEU A 160 4.38 -11.72 9.96
CA LEU A 160 3.12 -11.59 9.20
C LEU A 160 2.15 -12.76 9.47
N VAL A 161 2.67 -13.99 9.48
CA VAL A 161 1.87 -15.19 9.78
C VAL A 161 1.30 -15.13 11.19
N ASN A 162 2.07 -14.62 12.15
CA ASN A 162 1.67 -14.52 13.56
C ASN A 162 0.70 -13.37 13.86
N HIS A 163 0.78 -12.24 13.14
CA HIS A 163 0.01 -11.03 13.46
C HIS A 163 -1.51 -11.25 13.41
N ARG A 164 -2.04 -11.89 12.35
CA ARG A 164 -3.46 -12.28 12.21
C ARG A 164 -4.46 -11.16 12.55
N PRO A 165 -4.41 -10.00 11.87
CA PRO A 165 -5.39 -8.95 12.04
C PRO A 165 -6.82 -9.45 11.76
N ARG A 166 -7.81 -8.86 12.43
CA ARG A 166 -9.24 -9.15 12.18
C ARG A 166 -9.61 -8.61 10.80
N THR A 167 -10.48 -9.30 10.07
CA THR A 167 -10.93 -8.85 8.74
C THR A 167 -11.69 -7.52 8.75
N THR A 168 -12.29 -7.17 9.88
CA THR A 168 -12.91 -5.86 10.10
C THR A 168 -11.91 -4.74 10.40
N TYR A 169 -10.62 -5.06 10.55
CA TYR A 169 -9.55 -4.06 10.55
C TYR A 169 -9.00 -3.93 9.12
N THR A 170 -9.82 -3.33 8.25
CA THR A 170 -9.75 -3.38 6.78
C THR A 170 -8.34 -3.18 6.23
N ASN A 171 -7.71 -2.02 6.42
CA ASN A 171 -6.36 -1.75 5.93
C ASN A 171 -5.31 -2.77 6.36
N ILE A 172 -5.27 -3.14 7.64
CA ILE A 172 -4.24 -4.04 8.15
C ILE A 172 -4.53 -5.48 7.70
N ALA A 173 -5.80 -5.89 7.63
CA ALA A 173 -6.16 -7.20 7.10
C ALA A 173 -5.75 -7.36 5.63
N LEU A 174 -6.01 -6.35 4.82
CA LEU A 174 -5.67 -6.34 3.41
C LEU A 174 -4.16 -6.23 3.18
N LEU A 175 -3.47 -5.33 3.90
CA LEU A 175 -2.02 -5.20 3.87
C LEU A 175 -1.34 -6.51 4.25
N ASN A 176 -1.76 -7.14 5.34
CA ASN A 176 -1.19 -8.41 5.80
C ASN A 176 -1.37 -9.54 4.77
N ALA A 177 -2.56 -9.66 4.17
CA ALA A 177 -2.81 -10.65 3.12
C ALA A 177 -1.94 -10.38 1.88
N SER A 178 -1.85 -9.12 1.46
CA SER A 178 -0.99 -8.67 0.37
C SER A 178 0.48 -9.01 0.62
N ASP A 179 1.00 -8.71 1.81
CA ASP A 179 2.40 -8.94 2.14
C ASP A 179 2.74 -10.43 2.21
N LEU A 180 1.84 -11.26 2.76
CA LEU A 180 2.02 -12.72 2.76
C LEU A 180 2.15 -13.28 1.34
N ILE A 181 1.32 -12.80 0.41
CA ILE A 181 1.38 -13.18 -1.01
C ILE A 181 2.69 -12.67 -1.63
N LEU A 182 2.92 -11.36 -1.62
CA LEU A 182 4.03 -10.76 -2.36
C LEU A 182 5.40 -11.12 -1.79
N LEU A 183 5.55 -11.14 -0.47
CA LEU A 183 6.80 -11.55 0.16
C LEU A 183 7.00 -13.06 0.06
N GLY A 184 5.94 -13.85 0.22
CA GLY A 184 5.97 -15.30 0.04
C GLY A 184 6.43 -15.69 -1.36
N GLU A 185 5.88 -15.06 -2.40
CA GLU A 185 6.32 -15.23 -3.78
C GLU A 185 7.78 -14.82 -3.99
N ALA A 186 8.19 -13.68 -3.41
CA ALA A 186 9.53 -13.14 -3.61
C ALA A 186 10.63 -13.98 -2.92
N LEU A 187 10.31 -14.64 -1.81
CA LEU A 187 11.21 -15.54 -1.08
C LEU A 187 11.06 -17.03 -1.48
N GLY A 188 10.02 -17.39 -2.23
CA GLY A 188 9.75 -18.78 -2.61
C GLY A 188 9.11 -19.62 -1.51
N HIS A 189 8.24 -19.02 -0.68
CA HIS A 189 7.48 -19.68 0.38
C HIS A 189 6.01 -19.88 -0.01
N PRO A 190 5.66 -20.99 -0.71
CA PRO A 190 4.30 -21.23 -1.19
C PRO A 190 3.26 -21.34 -0.06
N ASP A 191 3.64 -21.79 1.13
CA ASP A 191 2.75 -21.88 2.28
C ASP A 191 2.29 -20.49 2.77
N ALA A 192 3.19 -19.50 2.71
CA ALA A 192 2.85 -18.12 3.05
C ALA A 192 1.93 -17.50 2.00
N VAL A 193 2.16 -17.81 0.71
CA VAL A 193 1.29 -17.38 -0.39
C VAL A 193 -0.12 -17.93 -0.19
N GLN A 194 -0.25 -19.24 0.06
CA GLN A 194 -1.55 -19.87 0.31
C GLN A 194 -2.27 -19.28 1.52
N GLU A 195 -1.54 -19.00 2.61
CA GLU A 195 -2.12 -18.35 3.78
C GLU A 195 -2.58 -16.91 3.48
N GLY A 196 -1.81 -16.16 2.67
CA GLY A 196 -2.19 -14.83 2.22
C GLY A 196 -3.45 -14.85 1.34
N GLU A 197 -3.53 -15.76 0.36
CA GLU A 197 -4.72 -15.95 -0.49
C GLU A 197 -5.94 -16.34 0.34
N ARG A 198 -5.77 -17.22 1.34
CA ARG A 198 -6.84 -17.59 2.28
C ARG A 198 -7.32 -16.39 3.10
N ARG A 199 -6.40 -15.53 3.57
CA ARG A 199 -6.76 -14.31 4.31
C ARG A 199 -7.46 -13.29 3.41
N LEU A 200 -7.01 -13.12 2.17
CA LEU A 200 -7.65 -12.27 1.18
C LEU A 200 -9.09 -12.74 0.89
N ALA A 201 -9.29 -14.05 0.68
CA ALA A 201 -10.63 -14.61 0.48
C ALA A 201 -11.55 -14.38 1.69
N LEU A 202 -11.04 -14.53 2.92
CA LEU A 202 -11.80 -14.25 4.13
C LEU A 202 -12.14 -12.76 4.26
N PHE A 203 -11.19 -11.88 3.93
CA PHE A 203 -11.41 -10.44 3.89
C PHE A 203 -12.52 -10.07 2.90
N ILE A 204 -12.50 -10.62 1.69
CA ILE A 204 -13.54 -10.39 0.67
C ILE A 204 -14.91 -10.85 1.16
N LYS A 205 -14.97 -11.99 1.84
CA LYS A 205 -16.21 -12.47 2.45
C LYS A 205 -16.75 -11.46 3.47
N THR A 206 -15.91 -10.97 4.38
CA THR A 206 -16.31 -9.93 5.35
C THR A 206 -16.73 -8.64 4.64
N LEU A 207 -15.98 -8.18 3.64
CA LEU A 207 -16.31 -6.99 2.86
C LEU A 207 -17.68 -7.11 2.18
N TRP A 208 -18.01 -8.29 1.66
CA TRP A 208 -19.31 -8.56 1.05
C TRP A 208 -20.46 -8.56 2.07
N GLU A 209 -20.23 -9.08 3.27
CA GLU A 209 -21.25 -9.22 4.31
C GLU A 209 -21.49 -7.91 5.08
N GLU A 210 -20.43 -7.11 5.30
CA GLU A 210 -20.43 -6.02 6.27
C GLU A 210 -19.99 -4.66 5.68
N GLY A 211 -19.42 -4.65 4.46
CA GLY A 211 -18.82 -3.46 3.86
C GLY A 211 -17.42 -3.16 4.41
N ALA A 212 -16.84 -2.02 4.03
CA ALA A 212 -15.59 -1.55 4.60
C ALA A 212 -15.83 -0.96 6.00
N HIS A 213 -15.00 -1.33 6.98
CA HIS A 213 -15.16 -0.91 8.38
C HIS A 213 -14.39 0.37 8.71
N GLU A 214 -13.69 0.97 7.74
CA GLU A 214 -12.95 2.23 7.89
C GLU A 214 -13.85 3.48 7.87
N PHE A 215 -15.11 3.31 8.28
CA PHE A 215 -16.12 4.37 8.25
C PHE A 215 -15.54 5.64 8.89
N VAL A 216 -15.38 6.70 8.08
CA VAL A 216 -14.82 8.04 8.38
C VAL A 216 -13.30 8.23 8.48
N SER A 217 -12.46 7.29 8.00
CA SER A 217 -11.01 7.51 7.96
C SER A 217 -10.44 7.41 6.54
N PRO A 218 -10.70 8.40 5.67
CA PRO A 218 -10.19 8.41 4.28
C PRO A 218 -8.65 8.36 4.20
N THR A 219 -7.96 8.61 5.32
CA THR A 219 -6.51 8.49 5.42
C THR A 219 -5.99 7.06 5.28
N TYR A 220 -6.81 6.03 5.53
CA TYR A 220 -6.37 4.64 5.50
C TYR A 220 -6.61 3.91 4.17
N TYR A 221 -7.52 4.41 3.33
CA TYR A 221 -7.69 3.94 1.94
C TYR A 221 -6.39 3.96 1.14
N GLY A 222 -5.46 4.85 1.45
CA GLY A 222 -4.14 4.85 0.82
C GLY A 222 -3.40 3.52 1.03
N VAL A 223 -3.54 2.90 2.20
CA VAL A 223 -2.95 1.59 2.53
C VAL A 223 -3.67 0.46 1.79
N ASP A 224 -5.00 0.49 1.73
CA ASP A 224 -5.80 -0.48 0.97
C ASP A 224 -5.44 -0.45 -0.51
N LEU A 225 -5.52 0.74 -1.11
CA LEU A 225 -5.26 0.96 -2.53
C LEU A 225 -3.81 0.63 -2.89
N GLU A 226 -2.83 1.00 -2.06
CA GLU A 226 -1.43 0.61 -2.30
C GLU A 226 -1.27 -0.92 -2.29
N SER A 227 -1.86 -1.62 -1.32
CA SER A 227 -1.80 -3.08 -1.23
C SER A 227 -2.45 -3.76 -2.43
N LEU A 228 -3.64 -3.29 -2.84
CA LEU A 228 -4.38 -3.83 -3.97
C LEU A 228 -3.69 -3.55 -5.30
N LEU A 229 -3.17 -2.34 -5.51
CA LEU A 229 -2.45 -1.99 -6.73
C LEU A 229 -1.13 -2.77 -6.86
N LEU A 230 -0.44 -3.03 -5.74
CA LEU A 230 0.73 -3.89 -5.73
C LEU A 230 0.37 -5.34 -6.07
N LEU A 231 -0.69 -5.91 -5.49
CA LEU A 231 -1.16 -7.25 -5.84
C LEU A 231 -1.57 -7.34 -7.31
N ALA A 232 -2.37 -6.40 -7.81
CA ALA A 232 -2.82 -6.34 -9.20
C ALA A 232 -1.65 -6.28 -10.18
N ALA A 233 -0.59 -5.54 -9.84
CA ALA A 233 0.59 -5.41 -10.69
C ALA A 233 1.55 -6.61 -10.58
N LEU A 234 1.68 -7.23 -9.40
CA LEU A 234 2.83 -8.06 -9.08
C LEU A 234 2.51 -9.50 -8.69
N ALA A 235 1.31 -9.86 -8.24
CA ALA A 235 1.00 -11.23 -7.87
C ALA A 235 1.27 -12.19 -9.05
N GLN A 236 1.76 -13.40 -8.78
CA GLN A 236 2.14 -14.36 -9.82
C GLN A 236 0.93 -14.97 -10.52
N THR A 237 -0.16 -15.24 -9.79
CA THR A 237 -1.39 -15.83 -10.34
C THR A 237 -2.27 -14.78 -11.00
N ALA A 238 -2.91 -15.14 -12.12
CA ALA A 238 -3.79 -14.21 -12.84
C ALA A 238 -5.08 -13.93 -12.04
N GLU A 239 -5.51 -14.92 -11.28
CA GLU A 239 -6.67 -14.90 -10.42
C GLU A 239 -6.50 -13.87 -9.29
N THR A 240 -5.36 -13.88 -8.58
CA THR A 240 -5.06 -12.91 -7.52
C THR A 240 -4.95 -11.49 -8.09
N ARG A 241 -4.33 -11.32 -9.27
CA ARG A 241 -4.28 -10.00 -9.93
C ARG A 241 -5.67 -9.46 -10.28
N ALA A 242 -6.52 -10.29 -10.90
CA ALA A 242 -7.87 -9.88 -11.30
C ALA A 242 -8.76 -9.55 -10.09
N LEU A 243 -8.60 -10.31 -9.00
CA LEU A 243 -9.31 -10.07 -7.76
C LEU A 243 -8.89 -8.75 -7.12
N ALA A 244 -7.58 -8.48 -7.06
CA ALA A 244 -7.03 -7.23 -6.54
C ALA A 244 -7.46 -6.01 -7.39
N ASP A 245 -7.47 -6.12 -8.72
CA ASP A 245 -7.99 -5.07 -9.61
C ASP A 245 -9.48 -4.78 -9.36
N THR A 246 -10.28 -5.83 -9.14
CA THR A 246 -11.71 -5.69 -8.83
C THR A 246 -11.92 -4.96 -7.51
N LEU A 247 -11.16 -5.36 -6.47
CA LEU A 247 -11.20 -4.68 -5.17
C LEU A 247 -10.70 -3.24 -5.26
N ALA A 248 -9.63 -2.97 -6.01
CA ALA A 248 -9.12 -1.61 -6.18
C ALA A 248 -10.20 -0.69 -6.78
N ASN A 249 -10.95 -1.18 -7.78
CA ASN A 249 -12.08 -0.45 -8.34
C ASN A 249 -13.22 -0.23 -7.33
N TYR A 250 -13.50 -1.22 -6.47
CA TYR A 250 -14.45 -1.05 -5.38
C TYR A 250 -14.01 0.06 -4.42
N PHE A 251 -12.78 0.00 -3.89
CA PHE A 251 -12.26 1.00 -2.95
C PHE A 251 -12.16 2.40 -3.55
N TRP A 252 -11.80 2.53 -4.84
CA TRP A 252 -11.84 3.81 -5.55
C TRP A 252 -13.25 4.38 -5.69
N THR A 253 -14.25 3.52 -5.90
CA THR A 253 -15.65 3.94 -5.99
C THR A 253 -16.16 4.34 -4.61
N ASP A 254 -15.85 3.54 -3.59
CA ASP A 254 -16.31 3.74 -2.22
C ASP A 254 -15.81 5.06 -1.61
N ILE A 255 -14.53 5.41 -1.80
CA ILE A 255 -13.99 6.71 -1.32
C ILE A 255 -14.52 7.92 -2.11
N ALA A 256 -15.03 7.71 -3.34
CA ALA A 256 -15.52 8.78 -4.19
C ALA A 256 -16.99 9.16 -3.93
N LEU A 257 -17.72 8.36 -3.13
CA LEU A 257 -19.12 8.57 -2.74
C LEU A 257 -19.23 9.46 -1.49
#